data_AF-A0A949F533-F1
#
_entry.id   AF-A0A949F533-F1
#
_cell.length_a   1.000
_cell.length_b   1.000
_cell.length_c   1.000
_cell.angle_alpha   90.00
_cell.angle_beta   90.00
_cell.angle_gamma   90.00
#
_symmetry.space_group_name_H-M   'P 1'
#
loop_
_entity.id
_entity.type
_entity.pdbx_description
1 polymer ?
#
loop_
_entity_poly.entity_id
_entity_poly.type
_entity_poly.pdbx_seq_one_letter_code
_entity_poly.pdbx_strand_id
1 'polypeptide(L)'
;MKRNQNNWIISEAKKADGTKDLIILENPQVRDYIDNSLLKDFWPVVLSCFETSGYAYSPEPYIDSELGYELERTLSFMLLDEKRFDLPRAIFRGKLKISKTSWMLGREFFLSLPRNNDPQAVFEILGNSRFKGNPPTLTIDKEKEDDFYQIDFSAGDGG
;
A
#
# COMPACT_ATOMS: atom_id res chain seq x y z
N MET A 1 -1.73 -32.94 -36.07
CA MET A 1 -1.02 -31.99 -35.17
C MET A 1 -2.06 -31.37 -34.25
N LYS A 2 -2.04 -31.68 -32.94
CA LYS A 2 -3.12 -31.36 -31.99
C LYS A 2 -3.22 -29.84 -31.75
N ARG A 3 -4.22 -29.18 -32.34
CA ARG A 3 -4.73 -27.88 -31.87
C ARG A 3 -5.67 -28.16 -30.70
N ASN A 4 -5.18 -28.04 -29.47
CA ASN A 4 -6.04 -28.01 -28.28
C ASN A 4 -5.30 -27.35 -27.11
N GLN A 5 -4.86 -26.11 -27.30
CA GLN A 5 -4.73 -25.18 -26.20
C GLN A 5 -5.99 -24.34 -26.23
N ASN A 6 -6.84 -24.46 -25.20
CA ASN A 6 -7.91 -23.51 -24.95
C ASN A 6 -7.32 -22.10 -25.08
N ASN A 7 -7.77 -21.33 -26.06
CA ASN A 7 -7.24 -19.99 -26.30
C ASN A 7 -7.69 -19.09 -25.14
N TRP A 8 -6.81 -18.93 -24.15
CA TRP A 8 -7.10 -18.22 -22.90
C TRP A 8 -7.57 -16.77 -23.16
N ILE A 9 -7.11 -16.17 -24.27
CA ILE A 9 -7.53 -14.85 -24.74
C ILE A 9 -9.05 -14.83 -24.95
N ILE A 10 -9.61 -15.87 -25.59
CA ILE A 10 -11.05 -15.96 -25.85
C ILE A 10 -11.84 -16.16 -24.55
N SER A 11 -11.31 -16.93 -23.60
CA SER A 11 -11.99 -17.12 -22.31
C SER A 11 -11.96 -15.87 -21.44
N GLU A 12 -10.84 -15.13 -21.41
CA GLU A 12 -10.75 -13.88 -20.65
C GLU A 12 -11.56 -12.76 -21.32
N ALA A 13 -11.56 -12.66 -22.65
CA ALA A 13 -12.38 -11.68 -23.37
C ALA A 13 -13.89 -11.88 -23.11
N LYS A 14 -14.34 -13.11 -22.86
CA LYS A 14 -15.74 -13.41 -22.50
C LYS A 14 -16.14 -12.94 -21.10
N LYS A 15 -15.18 -12.72 -20.21
CA LYS A 15 -15.42 -12.17 -18.86
C LYS A 15 -15.50 -10.64 -18.86
N ALA A 16 -15.20 -10.02 -20.00
CA ALA A 16 -15.19 -8.58 -20.12
C ALA A 16 -16.59 -8.00 -19.90
N ASP A 17 -16.64 -6.90 -19.17
CA ASP A 17 -17.85 -6.12 -18.97
C ASP A 17 -18.21 -5.39 -20.27
N GLY A 18 -19.29 -5.82 -20.92
CA GLY A 18 -19.75 -5.23 -22.18
C GLY A 18 -20.25 -3.79 -22.08
N THR A 19 -20.31 -3.22 -20.86
CA THR A 19 -20.62 -1.80 -20.64
C THR A 19 -19.39 -0.90 -20.63
N LYS A 20 -18.18 -1.47 -20.67
CA LYS A 20 -16.92 -0.74 -20.71
C LYS A 20 -16.36 -0.72 -22.13
N ASP A 21 -15.83 0.44 -22.52
CA ASP A 21 -15.17 0.62 -23.83
C ASP A 21 -13.77 -0.02 -23.90
N LEU A 22 -13.30 -0.63 -22.80
CA LEU A 22 -11.96 -1.21 -22.67
C LEU A 22 -12.03 -2.65 -22.13
N ILE A 23 -11.33 -3.55 -22.82
CA ILE A 23 -11.08 -4.92 -22.38
C ILE A 23 -9.61 -5.06 -22.00
N ILE A 24 -9.34 -5.45 -20.76
CA ILE A 24 -7.99 -5.71 -20.26
C ILE A 24 -7.78 -7.21 -20.23
N LEU A 25 -6.77 -7.70 -20.93
CA LEU A 25 -6.42 -9.12 -20.97
C LEU A 25 -5.10 -9.33 -20.25
N GLU A 26 -5.18 -9.86 -19.04
CA GLU A 26 -4.01 -10.25 -18.24
C GLU A 26 -3.64 -11.70 -18.59
N ASN A 27 -2.36 -11.97 -18.86
CA ASN A 27 -1.92 -13.36 -19.06
C ASN A 27 -2.09 -14.13 -17.73
N PRO A 28 -2.93 -15.18 -17.68
CA PRO A 28 -3.25 -15.86 -16.42
C PRO A 28 -2.03 -16.50 -15.79
N GLN A 29 -1.08 -17.00 -16.58
CA GLN A 29 0.15 -17.59 -16.04
C GLN A 29 1.04 -16.54 -15.37
N VAL A 30 1.13 -15.34 -15.94
CA VAL A 30 1.92 -14.24 -15.38
C VAL A 30 1.24 -13.69 -14.14
N ARG A 31 -0.08 -13.48 -14.19
CA ARG A 31 -0.87 -13.05 -13.04
C ARG A 31 -0.73 -14.03 -11.87
N ASP A 32 -0.96 -15.31 -12.13
CA ASP A 32 -0.87 -16.34 -11.09
C ASP A 32 0.56 -16.43 -10.53
N TYR A 33 1.59 -16.25 -11.36
CA TYR A 33 2.97 -16.19 -10.89
C TYR A 33 3.20 -15.02 -9.91
N ILE A 34 2.81 -13.79 -10.30
CA ILE A 34 3.01 -12.59 -9.47
C ILE A 34 2.17 -12.67 -8.18
N ASP A 35 0.90 -13.07 -8.28
CA ASP A 35 0.00 -13.21 -7.12
C ASP A 35 0.54 -14.26 -6.14
N ASN A 36 1.04 -15.39 -6.64
CA ASN A 36 1.67 -16.40 -5.80
C ASN A 36 2.92 -15.86 -5.12
N SER A 37 3.78 -15.10 -5.82
CA SER A 37 4.95 -14.49 -5.17
C SER A 37 4.55 -13.52 -4.06
N LEU A 38 3.56 -12.65 -4.29
CA LEU A 38 3.05 -11.74 -3.26
C LEU A 38 2.53 -12.50 -2.03
N LEU A 39 1.72 -13.53 -2.23
CA LEU A 39 1.03 -14.22 -1.13
C LEU A 39 1.86 -15.29 -0.43
N LYS A 40 2.76 -15.97 -1.15
CA LYS A 40 3.51 -17.12 -0.62
C LYS A 40 4.94 -16.77 -0.25
N ASP A 41 5.54 -15.78 -0.91
CA ASP A 41 6.95 -15.42 -0.67
C ASP A 41 7.03 -14.15 0.19
N PHE A 42 6.33 -13.07 -0.18
CA PHE A 42 6.45 -11.78 0.49
C PHE A 42 5.55 -11.63 1.72
N TRP A 43 4.27 -11.96 1.59
CA TRP A 43 3.30 -11.76 2.67
C TRP A 43 3.69 -12.47 3.97
N PRO A 44 4.17 -13.73 3.98
CA PRO A 44 4.59 -14.38 5.23
C PRO A 44 5.73 -13.65 5.93
N VAL A 45 6.66 -13.06 5.19
CA VAL A 45 7.76 -12.27 5.75
C VAL A 45 7.22 -10.99 6.39
N VAL A 46 6.34 -10.26 5.70
CA VAL A 46 5.69 -9.05 6.24
C VAL A 46 4.88 -9.38 7.50
N LEU A 47 4.09 -10.45 7.46
CA LEU A 47 3.27 -10.91 8.57
C LEU A 47 4.14 -11.24 9.79
N SER A 48 5.24 -11.96 9.61
CA SER A 48 6.17 -12.27 10.71
C SER A 48 6.75 -11.01 11.35
N CYS A 49 7.08 -9.99 10.56
CA CYS A 49 7.55 -8.71 11.08
C CYS A 49 6.46 -8.03 11.92
N PHE A 50 5.20 -8.08 11.48
CA PHE A 50 4.08 -7.49 12.20
C PHE A 50 3.79 -8.19 13.52
N GLU A 51 3.76 -9.52 13.52
CA GLU A 51 3.58 -10.33 14.73
C GLU A 51 4.63 -10.01 15.79
N THR A 52 5.88 -9.76 15.38
CA THR A 52 6.96 -9.38 16.30
C THR A 52 6.90 -7.93 16.77
N SER A 53 6.19 -7.05 16.06
CA SER A 53 6.16 -5.60 16.35
C SER A 53 5.33 -5.25 17.60
N GLY A 54 4.39 -6.11 17.99
CA GLY A 54 3.47 -5.87 19.10
C GLY A 54 2.42 -4.78 18.86
N TYR A 55 2.32 -4.29 17.62
CA TYR A 55 1.23 -3.42 17.14
C TYR A 55 0.12 -4.26 16.51
N ALA A 56 -1.09 -3.73 16.54
CA ALA A 56 -2.14 -4.27 15.69
C ALA A 56 -1.80 -4.01 14.22
N TYR A 57 -2.30 -4.86 13.34
CA TYR A 57 -2.09 -4.73 11.92
C TYR A 57 -3.39 -5.11 11.21
N SER A 58 -3.67 -4.44 10.10
CA SER A 58 -4.80 -4.80 9.26
C SER A 58 -4.30 -5.64 8.10
N PRO A 59 -4.78 -6.88 8.00
CA PRO A 59 -4.92 -7.49 6.70
C PRO A 59 -6.26 -8.21 6.51
N GLU A 60 -6.83 -8.05 5.33
CA GLU A 60 -6.74 -9.14 4.35
C GLU A 60 -5.79 -8.65 3.25
N PRO A 61 -4.83 -9.46 2.78
CA PRO A 61 -3.94 -9.03 1.70
C PRO A 61 -4.78 -8.79 0.44
N TYR A 62 -5.03 -7.52 0.14
CA TYR A 62 -5.70 -7.10 -1.08
C TYR A 62 -4.65 -6.86 -2.15
N ILE A 63 -4.75 -7.61 -3.25
CA ILE A 63 -3.94 -7.40 -4.44
C ILE A 63 -4.73 -6.50 -5.37
N ASP A 64 -4.19 -5.31 -5.62
CA ASP A 64 -4.72 -4.37 -6.61
C ASP A 64 -3.92 -4.45 -7.92
N SER A 65 -4.56 -4.07 -9.03
CA SER A 65 -3.97 -4.00 -10.37
C SER A 65 -4.18 -2.61 -10.94
N GLU A 66 -3.10 -1.94 -11.34
CA GLU A 66 -3.17 -0.66 -12.05
C GLU A 66 -3.06 -0.90 -13.56
N LEU A 67 -3.78 -0.10 -14.34
CA LEU A 67 -3.70 -0.14 -15.80
C LEU A 67 -2.31 0.29 -16.27
N GLY A 68 -1.55 -0.65 -16.85
CA GLY A 68 -0.17 -0.41 -17.30
C GLY A 68 0.23 -1.24 -18.52
N TYR A 69 1.38 -0.88 -19.11
CA TYR A 69 1.99 -1.66 -20.19
C TYR A 69 2.56 -2.99 -19.68
N GLU A 70 3.06 -3.00 -18.44
CA GLU A 70 3.42 -4.22 -17.71
C GLU A 70 2.31 -4.56 -16.71
N LEU A 71 2.05 -5.85 -16.51
CA LEU A 71 1.16 -6.30 -15.44
C LEU A 71 1.87 -6.12 -14.11
N GLU A 72 1.36 -5.20 -13.30
CA GLU A 72 1.84 -4.91 -11.95
C GLU A 72 0.77 -5.25 -10.93
N ARG A 73 1.21 -5.76 -9.77
CA ARG A 73 0.33 -6.15 -8.67
C ARG A 73 0.82 -5.51 -7.38
N THR A 74 -0.09 -4.92 -6.63
CA THR A 74 0.25 -4.20 -5.40
C THR A 74 -0.33 -4.90 -4.19
N LEU A 75 0.51 -5.26 -3.23
CA LEU A 75 0.10 -5.69 -1.91
C LEU A 75 0.22 -4.52 -0.93
N SER A 76 -0.91 -4.14 -0.33
CA SER A 76 -0.97 -3.05 0.66
C SER A 76 -1.17 -3.60 2.07
N PHE A 77 -0.49 -2.99 3.04
CA PHE A 77 -0.56 -3.40 4.44
C PHE A 77 -0.32 -2.23 5.39
N MET A 78 -0.84 -2.32 6.62
CA MET A 78 -0.77 -1.24 7.61
C MET A 78 -0.51 -1.76 9.02
N LEU A 79 0.25 -0.97 9.79
CA LEU A 79 0.34 -1.10 11.25
C LEU A 79 -0.53 -0.04 11.91
N LEU A 80 -1.19 -0.43 12.98
CA LEU A 80 -2.13 0.37 13.76
C LEU A 80 -1.65 0.50 15.21
N ASP A 81 -1.71 1.71 15.74
CA ASP A 81 -1.57 1.97 17.18
C ASP A 81 -2.96 2.03 17.82
N GLU A 82 -3.28 1.00 18.60
CA GLU A 82 -4.52 0.89 19.38
C GLU A 82 -4.33 1.32 20.84
N LYS A 83 -3.10 1.62 21.26
CA LYS A 83 -2.78 1.88 22.68
C LYS A 83 -2.85 3.35 23.03
N ARG A 84 -2.59 4.23 22.06
CA ARG A 84 -2.53 5.68 22.28
C ARG A 84 -3.87 6.38 22.18
N PHE A 85 -4.86 5.76 21.55
CA PHE A 85 -6.11 6.43 21.15
C PHE A 85 -7.31 5.52 21.33
N ASP A 86 -8.50 6.12 21.48
CA ASP A 86 -9.77 5.39 21.62
C ASP A 86 -10.16 4.59 20.35
N LEU A 87 -9.59 4.94 19.19
CA LEU A 87 -9.75 4.22 17.92
C LEU A 87 -8.38 3.87 17.32
N PRO A 88 -8.23 2.70 16.68
CA PRO A 88 -6.99 2.31 16.00
C PRO A 88 -6.54 3.36 14.98
N ARG A 89 -5.28 3.83 15.09
CA ARG A 89 -4.69 4.80 14.15
C ARG A 89 -3.60 4.16 13.32
N ALA A 90 -3.65 4.37 12.00
CA ALA A 90 -2.55 3.94 11.14
C ALA A 90 -1.28 4.73 11.51
N ILE A 91 -0.19 4.02 11.76
CA ILE A 91 1.14 4.61 12.03
C ILE A 91 2.13 4.31 10.90
N PHE A 92 1.83 3.30 10.10
CA PHE A 92 2.62 2.92 8.94
C PHE A 92 1.74 2.28 7.89
N ARG A 93 2.04 2.57 6.62
CA ARG A 93 1.49 1.89 5.45
C ARG A 93 2.63 1.50 4.52
N GLY A 94 2.64 0.23 4.12
CA GLY A 94 3.50 -0.27 3.06
C GLY A 94 2.69 -0.63 1.82
N LYS A 95 3.27 -0.35 0.65
CA LYS A 95 2.75 -0.76 -0.65
C LYS A 95 3.87 -1.45 -1.42
N LEU A 96 3.79 -2.78 -1.51
CA LEU A 96 4.73 -3.57 -2.29
C LEU A 96 4.16 -3.78 -3.70
N LYS A 97 4.73 -3.08 -4.68
CA LYS A 97 4.42 -3.24 -6.10
C LYS A 97 5.37 -4.26 -6.71
N ILE A 98 4.84 -5.23 -7.45
CA ILE A 98 5.62 -6.26 -8.15
C ILE A 98 5.15 -6.39 -9.59
N SER A 99 6.12 -6.46 -10.49
CA SER A 99 5.94 -6.81 -11.90
C SER A 99 6.78 -8.06 -12.23
N LYS A 100 6.82 -8.46 -13.50
CA LYS A 100 7.67 -9.59 -13.90
C LYS A 100 9.16 -9.22 -13.83
N THR A 101 9.48 -7.94 -13.96
CA THR A 101 10.86 -7.46 -14.13
C THR A 101 11.37 -6.63 -12.94
N SER A 102 10.49 -6.11 -12.10
CA SER A 102 10.84 -5.24 -10.99
C SER A 102 9.95 -5.41 -9.77
N TRP A 103 10.42 -4.92 -8.64
CA TRP A 103 9.63 -4.75 -7.41
C TRP A 103 10.01 -3.43 -6.75
N MET A 104 9.06 -2.85 -6.02
CA MET A 104 9.22 -1.57 -5.36
C MET A 104 8.40 -1.52 -4.07
N LEU A 105 9.01 -1.05 -2.98
CA LEU A 105 8.34 -0.92 -1.68
C LEU A 105 8.17 0.55 -1.31
N GLY A 106 6.96 1.07 -1.50
CA GLY A 106 6.54 2.36 -0.97
C GLY A 106 6.28 2.27 0.52
N ARG A 107 6.72 3.28 1.28
CA ARG A 107 6.54 3.37 2.74
C ARG A 107 6.05 4.76 3.12
N GLU A 108 4.92 4.79 3.82
CA GLU A 108 4.34 5.97 4.43
C GLU A 108 4.29 5.77 5.94
N PHE A 109 4.67 6.79 6.71
CA PHE A 109 4.55 6.82 8.16
C PHE A 109 3.65 7.97 8.56
N PHE A 110 2.89 7.77 9.62
CA PHE A 110 1.90 8.74 10.09
C PHE A 110 2.16 9.06 11.56
N LEU A 111 2.15 10.35 11.88
CA LEU A 111 2.24 10.85 13.25
C LEU A 111 0.99 11.68 13.54
N SER A 112 0.05 11.08 14.26
CA SER A 112 -1.10 11.77 14.82
C SER A 112 -0.75 12.45 16.14
N LEU A 113 -1.15 13.70 16.31
CA LEU A 113 -0.95 14.49 17.51
C LEU A 113 -2.28 15.16 17.92
N PRO A 114 -2.58 15.19 19.24
CA PRO A 114 -3.80 15.78 19.75
C PRO A 114 -3.79 17.31 19.63
N ARG A 115 -4.97 17.92 19.74
CA ARG A 115 -5.20 19.37 19.64
C ARG A 115 -4.41 20.19 20.66
N ASN A 116 -4.20 19.63 21.85
CA ASN A 116 -3.46 20.29 22.93
C ASN A 116 -1.93 20.20 22.78
N ASN A 117 -1.43 19.57 21.71
CA ASN A 117 0.00 19.54 21.44
C ASN A 117 0.52 20.95 21.15
N ASP A 118 1.78 21.19 21.52
CA ASP A 118 2.46 22.46 21.27
C ASP A 118 2.63 22.66 19.76
N PRO A 119 2.03 23.71 19.15
CA PRO A 119 2.21 24.00 17.74
C PRO A 119 3.68 24.20 17.37
N GLN A 120 4.53 24.67 18.29
CA GLN A 120 5.96 24.83 18.04
C GLN A 120 6.63 23.48 17.75
N ALA A 121 6.30 22.42 18.51
CA ALA A 121 6.83 21.09 18.27
C ALA A 121 6.42 20.55 16.88
N VAL A 122 5.18 20.84 16.44
CA VAL A 122 4.71 20.51 15.09
C VAL A 122 5.58 21.22 14.04
N PHE A 123 5.80 22.53 14.17
CA PHE A 123 6.64 23.28 13.23
C PHE A 123 8.11 22.85 13.25
N GLU A 124 8.66 22.46 14.39
CA GLU A 124 10.01 21.93 14.50
C GLU A 124 10.19 20.61 13.74
N ILE A 125 9.19 19.72 13.81
CA ILE A 125 9.17 18.47 13.05
C ILE A 125 9.13 18.77 11.55
N LEU A 126 8.21 19.63 11.12
CA LEU A 126 8.02 19.99 9.71
C LEU A 126 9.24 20.75 9.13
N GLY A 127 9.88 21.59 9.94
CA GLY A 127 11.05 22.38 9.57
C GLY A 127 12.37 21.62 9.64
N ASN A 128 12.36 20.34 10.00
CA ASN A 128 13.59 19.57 10.18
C ASN A 128 14.33 19.38 8.84
N SER A 129 15.58 19.85 8.78
CA SER A 129 16.40 19.82 7.57
C SER A 129 16.66 18.41 7.02
N ARG A 130 16.50 17.37 7.84
CA ARG A 130 16.63 15.97 7.41
C ARG A 130 15.57 15.57 6.38
N PHE A 131 14.44 16.28 6.32
CA PHE A 131 13.36 15.99 5.38
C PHE A 131 13.39 16.84 4.11
N LYS A 132 14.44 17.65 3.88
CA LYS A 132 14.49 18.59 2.74
C LYS A 132 14.30 17.93 1.36
N GLY A 133 14.71 16.68 1.20
CA GLY A 133 14.55 15.93 -0.06
C GLY A 133 13.15 15.32 -0.27
N ASN A 134 12.38 15.15 0.80
CA ASN A 134 11.00 14.66 0.76
C ASN A 134 10.25 15.20 1.98
N PRO A 135 9.80 16.47 1.94
CA PRO A 135 9.26 17.13 3.12
C PRO A 135 7.95 16.47 3.56
N PRO A 136 7.70 16.34 4.88
CA PRO A 136 6.45 15.81 5.38
C PRO A 136 5.28 16.74 5.07
N THR A 137 4.08 16.16 5.02
CA THR A 137 2.83 16.91 4.83
C THR A 137 2.08 17.01 6.15
N LEU A 138 1.49 18.18 6.45
CA LEU A 138 0.61 18.37 7.60
C LEU A 138 -0.84 18.45 7.15
N THR A 139 -1.68 17.62 7.75
CA THR A 139 -3.15 17.72 7.69
C THR A 139 -3.68 18.15 9.05
N ILE A 140 -4.67 19.05 9.07
CA ILE A 140 -5.36 19.47 10.30
C ILE A 140 -6.82 19.06 10.21
N ASP A 141 -7.24 18.15 11.09
CA ASP A 141 -8.63 17.71 11.19
C ASP A 141 -9.29 18.32 12.43
N LYS A 142 -10.12 19.34 12.20
CA LYS A 142 -10.76 20.10 13.29
C LYS A 142 -11.84 19.30 14.02
N GLU A 143 -12.29 18.18 13.45
CA GLU A 143 -13.35 17.35 14.02
C GLU A 143 -12.79 16.24 14.92
N LYS A 144 -11.47 16.00 14.90
CA LYS A 144 -10.81 14.96 15.69
C LYS A 144 -9.85 15.57 16.69
N GLU A 145 -10.23 15.61 17.97
CA GLU A 145 -9.37 16.21 19.00
C GLU A 145 -8.05 15.44 19.20
N ASP A 146 -8.08 14.11 19.08
CA ASP A 146 -6.89 13.27 19.28
C ASP A 146 -5.98 13.13 18.04
N ASP A 147 -6.53 13.40 16.85
CA ASP A 147 -5.83 13.37 15.55
C ASP A 147 -5.81 14.77 14.92
N PHE A 148 -5.77 15.81 15.74
CA PHE A 148 -5.95 17.17 15.26
C PHE A 148 -4.87 17.58 14.27
N TYR A 149 -3.62 17.17 14.52
CA TYR A 149 -2.51 17.29 13.57
C TYR A 149 -2.11 15.89 13.10
N GLN A 150 -2.10 15.65 11.80
CA GLN A 150 -1.54 14.44 11.20
C GLN A 150 -0.36 14.84 10.33
N ILE A 151 0.83 14.34 10.68
CA ILE A 151 2.05 14.52 9.89
C ILE A 151 2.34 13.24 9.12
N ASP A 152 2.39 13.36 7.80
CA ASP A 152 2.62 12.25 6.88
C ASP A 152 4.06 12.31 6.37
N PHE A 153 4.81 11.24 6.58
CA PHE A 153 6.17 11.08 6.09
C PHE A 153 6.19 10.03 4.98
N SER A 154 6.67 10.42 3.79
CA SER A 154 6.97 9.47 2.73
C SER A 154 8.47 9.15 2.76
N ALA A 155 8.83 7.88 2.65
CA ALA A 155 10.24 7.49 2.50
C ALA A 155 10.71 7.47 1.04
N GLY A 156 9.87 7.94 0.11
CA GLY A 156 10.04 7.68 -1.31
C GLY A 156 9.82 6.19 -1.63
N ASP A 157 9.80 5.90 -2.93
CA ASP A 157 9.63 4.55 -3.46
C ASP A 157 10.97 3.87 -3.83
N GLY A 158 12.07 4.63 -3.82
CA GLY A 158 13.41 4.10 -4.04
C GLY A 158 13.72 3.79 -5.51
N GLY A 159 13.28 4.65 -6.43
CA GLY A 159 13.75 4.68 -7.83
C GLY A 159 15.19 5.15 -8.00
#